data_AF-A0A3D5D409-F1
#
_entry.id   AF-A0A3D5D409-F1
#
_cell.length_a   1.000
_cell.length_b   1.000
_cell.length_c   1.000
_cell.angle_alpha   90.00
_cell.angle_beta   90.00
_cell.angle_gamma   90.00
#
_symmetry.space_group_name_H-M   'P 1'
#
loop_
_entity.id
_entity.type
_entity.pdbx_description
1 polymer ?
#
loop_
_entity_poly.entity_id
_entity_poly.type
_entity_poly.pdbx_seq_one_letter_code
_entity_poly.pdbx_strand_id
1 'polypeptide(L)' 'NDRREAFVRQFCKKLLGYALGREVSLSDEPLLKAMQARLAKENYRFSVAVEMIVTSEQFRSIRSVRNAEPKK' A
#
# COMPACT_ATOMS: atom_id res chain seq x y z
N ASN A 1 -1.91 1.66 24.13
CA ASN A 1 -1.39 2.19 22.85
C ASN A 1 -1.78 1.32 21.65
N ASP A 2 -2.19 0.08 21.90
CA ASP A 2 -2.30 -1.00 20.90
C ASP A 2 -3.50 -0.87 19.95
N ARG A 3 -4.59 -0.21 20.37
CA ARG A 3 -5.76 0.02 19.50
C ARG A 3 -5.41 0.92 18.31
N ARG A 4 -4.57 1.95 18.52
CA ARG A 4 -4.15 2.85 17.45
C ARG A 4 -3.26 2.11 16.46
N GLU A 5 -2.28 1.35 16.94
CA GLU A 5 -1.40 0.55 16.09
C GLU A 5 -2.18 -0.50 15.29
N ALA A 6 -3.14 -1.19 15.93
CA ALA A 6 -4.03 -2.12 15.25
C ALA A 6 -4.87 -1.45 14.16
N PHE A 7 -5.41 -0.25 14.46
CA PHE A 7 -6.14 0.54 13.48
C PHE A 7 -5.25 0.96 12.31
N VAL A 8 -4.07 1.54 12.56
CA VAL A 8 -3.17 2.03 11.51
C VAL A 8 -2.70 0.89 10.62
N ARG A 9 -2.38 -0.28 11.21
CA ARG A 9 -2.05 -1.49 10.44
C ARG A 9 -3.20 -1.88 9.49
N GLN A 10 -4.42 -1.95 10.01
CA GLN A 10 -5.57 -2.36 9.22
C GLN A 10 -5.94 -1.32 8.16
N PHE A 11 -5.82 -0.03 8.50
CA PHE A 11 -5.98 1.09 7.58
C PHE A 11 -4.98 0.99 6.42
N CYS A 12 -3.69 0.82 6.69
CA CYS A 12 -2.67 0.68 5.65
C CYS A 12 -2.94 -0.54 4.77
N LYS A 13 -3.29 -1.69 5.37
CA LYS A 13 -3.60 -2.92 4.62
C LYS A 13 -4.78 -2.74 3.67
N LYS A 14 -5.88 -2.14 4.15
CA LYS A 14 -7.09 -1.93 3.33
C LYS A 14 -6.86 -0.88 2.25
N LEU A 15 -6.19 0.22 2.58
CA LEU A 15 -5.87 1.27 1.61
C LEU A 15 -4.94 0.75 0.50
N LEU A 16 -3.88 0.03 0.86
CA LEU A 16 -2.95 -0.53 -0.11
C LEU A 16 -3.65 -1.53 -1.03
N GLY A 17 -4.42 -2.48 -0.49
CA GLY A 17 -5.14 -3.45 -1.30
C GLY A 17 -6.12 -2.79 -2.28
N TYR A 18 -6.85 -1.76 -1.82
CA TYR A 18 -7.70 -0.96 -2.68
C TYR A 18 -6.92 -0.28 -3.81
N ALA A 19 -5.82 0.40 -3.47
CA ALA A 19 -5.00 1.13 -4.45
C ALA A 19 -4.32 0.21 -5.48
N LEU A 20 -3.96 -1.01 -5.09
CA LEU A 20 -3.37 -2.00 -5.98
C LEU A 20 -4.42 -2.79 -6.79
N GLY A 21 -5.71 -2.66 -6.47
CA GLY A 21 -6.78 -3.43 -7.10
C GLY A 21 -6.71 -4.93 -6.82
N ARG A 22 -6.02 -5.34 -5.75
CA ARG A 22 -5.84 -6.76 -5.37
C ARG A 22 -5.74 -6.91 -3.85
N GLU A 23 -5.88 -8.13 -3.36
CA GLU A 23 -5.50 -8.42 -1.98
C GLU A 23 -4.01 -8.18 -1.75
N VAL A 24 -3.69 -7.76 -0.52
CA VAL A 24 -2.31 -7.58 -0.06
C VAL A 24 -1.67 -8.96 0.13
N SER A 25 -0.46 -9.14 -0.41
CA SER A 25 0.32 -10.36 -0.29
C SER A 25 1.48 -10.21 0.71
N LEU A 26 2.18 -11.31 1.01
CA LEU A 26 3.37 -11.30 1.88
C LEU A 26 4.47 -10.36 1.37
N SER A 27 4.61 -10.20 0.04
CA SER A 27 5.60 -9.29 -0.54
C SER A 27 5.32 -7.82 -0.28
N ASP A 28 4.11 -7.46 0.14
CA ASP A 28 3.71 -6.09 0.47
C ASP A 28 4.00 -5.72 1.94
N GLU A 29 4.36 -6.69 2.80
CA GLU A 29 4.63 -6.45 4.22
C GLU A 29 5.72 -5.40 4.48
N PRO A 30 6.85 -5.36 3.73
CA PRO A 30 7.86 -4.33 3.91
C PRO A 30 7.29 -2.92 3.69
N LEU A 31 6.48 -2.74 2.65
CA LEU A 31 5.84 -1.45 2.35
C LEU A 31 4.84 -1.08 3.46
N LEU A 32 4.03 -2.03 3.95
CA LEU A 32 3.08 -1.77 5.04
C LEU A 32 3.77 -1.38 6.34
N LYS A 33 4.92 -1.99 6.68
CA LYS A 33 5.72 -1.60 7.84
C LYS A 33 6.28 -0.19 7.67
N ALA A 34 6.81 0.13 6.49
CA ALA A 34 7.32 1.46 6.17
C ALA A 34 6.22 2.55 6.23
N MET A 35 5.02 2.27 5.71
CA MET A 35 3.86 3.17 5.80
C MET A 35 3.49 3.46 7.25
N GLN A 36 3.38 2.44 8.10
CA GLN A 36 3.05 2.60 9.52
C GLN A 36 4.10 3.46 10.25
N ALA A 37 5.38 3.21 10.02
CA ALA A 37 6.47 3.97 10.61
C ALA A 37 6.47 5.44 10.14
N ARG A 38 6.30 5.69 8.84
CA ARG A 38 6.26 7.06 8.29
C ARG A 38 5.02 7.82 8.78
N LEU A 39 3.86 7.17 8.88
CA LEU A 39 2.66 7.77 9.45
C LEU A 39 2.87 8.16 10.92
N ALA A 40 3.49 7.31 11.73
CA ALA A 40 3.78 7.65 13.12
C ALA A 40 4.71 8.87 13.24
N LYS A 41 5.72 8.97 12.35
CA LYS A 41 6.65 10.10 12.29
C LYS A 41 5.98 11.41 11.83
N GLU A 42 5.03 11.32 10.91
CA GLU A 42 4.39 12.47 10.24
C GLU A 42 3.00 12.78 10.79
N ASN A 43 2.76 12.55 12.09
CA ASN A 43 1.49 12.84 12.78
C ASN A 43 0.25 12.22 12.11
N TYR A 44 0.40 11.02 11.54
CA TYR A 44 -0.67 10.23 10.91
C TYR A 44 -1.39 10.94 9.75
N ARG A 45 -0.71 11.85 9.04
CA ARG A 45 -1.26 12.56 7.88
C ARG A 45 -1.65 11.59 6.76
N PHE A 46 -2.91 11.63 6.32
CA PHE A 46 -3.40 10.80 5.21
C PHE A 46 -2.58 10.95 3.93
N SER A 47 -2.16 12.17 3.60
CA SER A 47 -1.35 12.47 2.41
C SER A 47 -0.07 11.65 2.35
N VAL A 48 0.53 11.32 3.50
CA VAL A 48 1.77 10.52 3.58
C VAL A 48 1.52 9.06 3.18
N ALA A 49 0.37 8.49 3.56
CA ALA A 49 0.01 7.14 3.13
C ALA A 49 -0.21 7.09 1.61
N VAL A 50 -0.90 8.08 1.05
CA VAL A 50 -1.14 8.18 -0.40
C VAL A 50 0.18 8.33 -1.15
N GLU A 51 1.04 9.25 -0.73
CA GLU A 51 2.37 9.47 -1.32
C GLU A 51 3.18 8.16 -1.35
N MET A 52 3.30 7.49 -0.20
CA MET A 52 4.00 6.21 -0.07
C MET A 52 3.48 5.15 -1.04
N ILE A 53 2.15 5.07 -1.23
CA ILE A 53 1.53 4.12 -2.16
C ILE A 53 1.89 4.48 -3.59
N VAL A 54 1.63 5.72 -4.04
CA VAL A 54 1.81 6.09 -5.46
C VAL A 54 3.27 6.09 -5.90
N THR A 55 4.22 6.27 -4.97
CA THR A 55 5.65 6.16 -5.24
C THR A 55 6.19 4.73 -5.12
N SER A 56 5.42 3.78 -4.58
CA SER A 56 5.88 2.40 -4.37
C SER A 56 6.07 1.62 -5.68
N GLU A 57 6.99 0.66 -5.69
CA GLU A 57 7.18 -0.25 -6.82
C GLU A 57 5.92 -1.09 -7.07
N GLN A 58 5.23 -1.50 -5.99
CA GLN A 58 4.00 -2.29 -6.05
C GLN A 58 2.93 -1.58 -6.86
N PHE A 59 2.77 -0.27 -6.67
CA PHE A 59 1.79 0.55 -7.40
C PHE A 59 2.26 0.90 -8.82
N ARG A 60 3.54 1.26 -8.98
CA ARG A 60 4.10 1.68 -10.28
C ARG A 60 4.28 0.51 -11.25
N SER A 61 4.49 -0.69 -10.74
CA SER A 61 4.68 -1.91 -11.52
C SER A 61 3.38 -2.71 -11.69
N ILE A 62 2.21 -2.12 -11.42
CA ILE A 62 0.92 -2.72 -11.78
C ILE A 62 0.95 -2.90 -13.30
N ARG A 63 1.27 -4.12 -13.74
CA ARG A 63 1.19 -4.49 -15.14
C ARG A 63 -0.29 -4.43 -15.48
N SER A 64 -0.69 -3.39 -16.22
CA SER A 64 -2.01 -3.36 -16.83
C SER A 64 -2.14 -4.64 -17.65
N VAL A 65 -3.01 -5.56 -17.22
CA VAL A 65 -3.32 -6.82 -17.92
C VAL A 65 -3.78 -6.54 -19.37
N ARG A 66 -4.08 -5.27 -19.70
CA ARG A 66 -4.48 -4.78 -21.02
C ARG A 66 -3.42 -4.84 -22.13
N ASN A 67 -2.14 -5.14 -21.84
CA ASN A 67 -1.09 -5.23 -22.87
C ASN A 67 -0.64 -6.66 -23.19
N ALA A 68 -1.28 -7.69 -22.64
CA ALA A 68 -1.09 -9.05 -23.11
C ALA A 68 -1.98 -9.28 -24.32
N GLU A 69 -1.53 -8.83 -25.51
CA GLU A 69 -2.12 -9.31 -26.76
C GLU A 69 -2.01 -10.84 -26.79
N PRO A 70 -3.10 -11.57 -27.11
CA PRO A 70 -2.97 -12.97 -27.44
C PRO A 70 -2.14 -13.06 -28.72
N LYS A 71 -0.96 -13.66 -28.64
CA LYS A 71 -0.19 -14.03 -29.84
C LYS A 71 -1.10 -14.91 -30.69
N LYS A 72 -1.51 -14.39 -31.85
CA LYS A 72 -2.09 -15.18 -32.95
C LYS A 72 -1.06 -16.18 -33.47
#